data_AF-A0A7G8HF99-F1
#
_entry.id   AF-A0A7G8HF99-F1
#
_cell.length_a   1.000
_cell.length_b   1.000
_cell.length_c   1.000
_cell.angle_alpha   90.00
_cell.angle_beta   90.00
_cell.angle_gamma   90.00
#
_symmetry.space_group_name_H-M   'P 1'
#
loop_
_entity.id
_entity.type
_entity.pdbx_description
1 polymer ?
#
loop_
_entity_poly.entity_id
_entity_poly.type
_entity_poly.pdbx_seq_one_letter_code
_entity_poly.pdbx_strand_id
1 'polypeptide(L)'
;MARLRTHLAALGVGLSLALTGGPASALERLVLRLPFLETQVTINLSGGQSAEELIQASPDLQDLQLASGGKLMDFLRQVFLTPLPLETKALLAGSTGQPLLEQALHAATQLVELEDFEPDVSGRMLTDALLRSERRGQPNILGFLRELPGEQASIDLSRLVEVANRLKTNLENGVALANSTEAASVTAGMRVPLRSSWSREVVQVSVPHRPQTLRVLILQPASSANGRLVVISHGLWDDPESFEGWGEVLAAHGYTVLMPDHPGSDFNQQKAMLAGAAPPPGPEELRLRPLDVSALLDGVSTGRLLAGAKLNTNAVAVVGHSWGGTTSLQLAGGVPTDSRLKSRCNDLKHPERNISWVLQCSWLSGINQAAVSDPRVKAVVAVSPPLRLLFDGSRLETLPAKVLLISGTRDWVVPSGPEAIAPMRDNKAAQWGHRLVLVQGADHFSLRSFRDEASPARVAPVILGWINEQLEVDGVITFSKGGWGDEQGSLVDVSDRL
;
A
#
# COMPACT_ATOMS: atom_id res chain seq x y z
N MET A 1 -26.95 25.06 57.78
CA MET A 1 -26.66 26.47 58.14
C MET A 1 -25.33 26.50 58.90
N ALA A 2 -24.48 27.53 58.92
CA ALA A 2 -24.17 28.60 57.96
C ALA A 2 -23.04 29.50 58.52
N ARG A 3 -21.98 29.81 57.73
CA ARG A 3 -21.10 31.02 57.83
C ARG A 3 -20.20 31.12 59.09
N LEU A 4 -19.14 31.95 59.23
CA LEU A 4 -18.26 32.82 58.39
C LEU A 4 -16.90 32.94 59.17
N ARG A 5 -15.70 33.36 58.72
CA ARG A 5 -15.07 33.99 57.52
C ARG A 5 -13.85 33.11 57.09
N THR A 6 -12.88 33.37 56.17
CA THR A 6 -12.28 34.50 55.40
C THR A 6 -11.36 35.48 56.19
N HIS A 7 -10.23 36.02 55.72
CA HIS A 7 -9.45 35.93 54.45
C HIS A 7 -7.98 35.51 54.81
N LEU A 8 -6.82 35.86 54.19
CA LEU A 8 -6.37 36.63 53.00
C LEU A 8 -4.88 36.23 52.70
N ALA A 9 -4.44 36.25 51.43
CA ALA A 9 -3.05 36.13 50.89
C ALA A 9 -2.24 34.83 51.22
N ALA A 10 -1.59 34.07 50.31
CA ALA A 10 -1.01 34.21 48.97
C ALA A 10 0.52 34.43 48.90
N LEU A 11 1.27 33.38 48.49
CA LEU A 11 2.52 33.45 47.68
C LEU A 11 3.08 32.03 47.42
N GLY A 12 3.46 31.74 46.17
CA GLY A 12 4.11 30.48 45.74
C GLY A 12 3.15 29.26 45.63
N VAL A 13 3.36 28.30 44.73
CA VAL A 13 4.31 28.22 43.60
C VAL A 13 3.54 27.73 42.38
N GLY A 14 3.54 28.54 41.31
CA GLY A 14 3.30 28.04 39.96
C GLY A 14 4.65 27.74 39.34
N LEU A 15 4.95 26.46 39.10
CA LEU A 15 6.07 26.06 38.25
C LEU A 15 5.57 25.02 37.24
N SER A 16 5.74 25.33 35.97
CA SER A 16 5.24 24.52 34.87
C SER A 16 5.95 23.17 34.83
N LEU A 17 5.20 22.06 35.00
CA LEU A 17 5.61 20.75 34.51
C LEU A 17 5.44 20.70 32.98
N ALA A 18 6.16 21.60 32.29
CA ALA A 18 6.45 21.43 30.88
C ALA A 18 7.43 20.25 30.80
N LEU A 19 6.96 19.11 30.28
CA LEU A 19 7.78 17.93 30.07
C LEU A 19 8.90 18.26 29.08
N THR A 20 10.10 18.51 29.60
CA THR A 20 11.31 18.66 28.80
C THR A 20 11.72 17.29 28.29
N GLY A 21 11.07 16.83 27.23
CA GLY A 21 11.62 15.79 26.36
C GLY A 21 12.96 16.29 25.84
N GLY A 22 14.05 15.76 26.38
CA GLY A 22 15.39 16.01 25.84
C GLY A 22 15.49 15.46 24.41
N PRO A 23 16.45 15.94 23.61
CA PRO A 23 16.78 15.25 22.36
C PRO A 23 17.19 13.82 22.72
N ALA A 24 16.54 12.82 22.12
CA ALA A 24 17.00 11.44 22.23
C ALA A 24 18.45 11.34 21.72
N SER A 25 19.27 10.52 22.37
CA SER A 25 20.63 10.25 21.92
C SER A 25 20.60 9.71 20.49
N ALA A 26 21.38 10.34 19.61
CA ALA A 26 21.59 9.89 18.25
C ALA A 26 22.44 8.61 18.26
N LEU A 27 22.08 7.63 17.44
CA LEU A 27 22.68 6.30 17.46
C LEU A 27 24.22 6.33 17.34
N GLU A 28 24.90 5.89 18.40
CA GLU A 28 26.37 5.92 18.46
C GLU A 28 27.00 4.63 17.92
N ARG A 29 26.41 3.47 18.19
CA ARG A 29 26.96 2.14 17.88
C ARG A 29 26.01 1.32 17.00
N LEU A 30 26.56 0.64 15.99
CA LEU A 30 25.90 -0.42 15.23
C LEU A 30 26.70 -1.71 15.35
N VAL A 31 26.07 -2.77 15.87
CA VAL A 31 26.67 -4.10 16.04
C VAL A 31 26.08 -5.07 15.02
N LEU A 32 26.92 -5.55 14.11
CA LEU A 32 26.55 -6.58 13.14
C LEU A 32 26.86 -7.96 13.72
N ARG A 33 25.83 -8.73 14.06
CA ARG A 33 25.98 -10.08 14.62
C ARG A 33 26.17 -11.10 13.49
N LEU A 34 27.22 -11.93 13.59
CA LEU A 34 27.58 -12.97 12.63
C LEU A 34 27.51 -14.36 13.30
N PRO A 35 26.30 -14.89 13.60
CA PRO A 35 26.12 -16.06 14.47
C PRO A 35 26.80 -17.33 13.97
N PHE A 36 26.95 -17.52 12.65
CA PHE A 36 27.66 -18.67 12.06
C PHE A 36 29.18 -18.64 12.26
N LEU A 37 29.74 -17.51 12.71
CA LEU A 37 31.17 -17.28 12.94
C LEU A 37 31.46 -16.96 14.42
N GLU A 38 30.45 -17.11 15.30
CA GLU A 38 30.51 -16.79 16.75
C GLU A 38 31.10 -15.40 17.06
N THR A 39 30.92 -14.43 16.15
CA THR A 39 31.55 -13.10 16.22
C THR A 39 30.55 -11.97 15.96
N GLN A 40 30.97 -10.76 16.28
CA GLN A 40 30.24 -9.52 16.05
C GLN A 40 31.20 -8.41 15.61
N VAL A 41 30.70 -7.47 14.82
CA VAL A 41 31.49 -6.33 14.31
C VAL A 41 30.88 -5.03 14.81
N THR A 42 31.66 -4.20 15.50
CA THR A 42 31.19 -2.95 16.07
C THR A 42 31.56 -1.76 15.19
N ILE A 43 30.57 -0.96 14.83
CA ILE A 43 30.73 0.23 13.98
C ILE A 43 30.30 1.46 14.80
N ASN A 44 31.25 2.34 15.12
CA ASN A 44 30.95 3.60 15.82
C ASN A 44 30.52 4.66 14.80
N LEU A 45 29.22 4.93 14.73
CA LEU A 45 28.58 5.84 13.78
C LEU A 45 28.96 7.32 14.00
N SER A 46 29.50 7.68 15.17
CA SER A 46 30.07 9.00 15.44
C SER A 46 31.49 9.18 14.90
N GLY A 47 32.21 8.08 14.61
CA GLY A 47 33.66 8.06 14.36
C GLY A 47 34.15 8.66 13.04
N GLY A 48 33.25 9.05 12.13
CA GLY A 48 33.62 9.64 10.84
C GLY A 48 32.48 9.73 9.84
N GLN A 49 32.48 10.73 8.96
CA GLN A 49 31.36 11.01 8.05
C GLN A 49 31.26 10.05 6.85
N SER A 50 32.35 9.37 6.47
CA SER A 50 32.36 8.39 5.36
C SER A 50 32.66 6.95 5.83
N ALA A 51 32.46 5.98 4.93
CA ALA A 51 32.78 4.57 5.21
C ALA A 51 34.27 4.34 5.52
N GLU A 52 35.18 5.14 4.95
CA GLU A 52 36.63 5.06 5.22
C GLU A 52 36.92 5.38 6.66
N GLU A 53 36.38 6.49 7.15
CA GLU A 53 36.61 7.00 8.49
C GLU A 53 35.96 6.06 9.52
N LEU A 54 34.80 5.48 9.22
CA LEU A 54 34.16 4.44 10.05
C LEU A 54 34.97 3.14 10.12
N ILE A 55 35.63 2.71 9.04
CA ILE A 55 36.55 1.56 9.07
C ILE A 55 37.83 1.93 9.83
N GLN A 56 38.40 3.12 9.63
CA GLN A 56 39.58 3.58 10.37
C GLN A 56 39.31 3.75 11.88
N ALA A 57 38.07 4.03 12.27
CA ALA A 57 37.63 4.12 13.66
C ALA A 57 37.32 2.76 14.33
N SER A 58 37.28 1.64 13.57
CA SER A 58 36.93 0.31 14.08
C SER A 58 38.03 -0.72 13.77
N PRO A 59 38.74 -1.26 14.79
CA PRO A 59 39.73 -2.32 14.59
C PRO A 59 39.15 -3.58 13.93
N ASP A 60 37.96 -4.03 14.36
CA ASP A 60 37.23 -5.18 13.79
C ASP A 60 37.09 -5.05 12.26
N LEU A 61 36.76 -3.84 11.79
CA LEU A 61 36.59 -3.55 10.36
C LEU A 61 37.92 -3.48 9.61
N GLN A 62 39.03 -3.12 10.26
CA GLN A 62 40.36 -3.11 9.63
C GLN A 62 40.87 -4.53 9.36
N ASP A 63 40.75 -5.42 10.34
CA ASP A 63 41.14 -6.82 10.17
C ASP A 63 40.28 -7.52 9.11
N LEU A 64 38.97 -7.25 9.09
CA LEU A 64 38.07 -7.77 8.05
C LEU A 64 38.29 -7.10 6.66
N GLN A 65 38.73 -5.84 6.61
CA GLN A 65 39.10 -5.17 5.35
C GLN A 65 40.40 -5.75 4.76
N LEU A 66 41.36 -6.10 5.60
CA LEU A 66 42.57 -6.83 5.21
C LEU A 66 42.21 -8.25 4.71
N ALA A 67 41.42 -9.00 5.48
CA ALA A 67 41.02 -10.37 5.15
C ALA A 67 40.13 -10.47 3.88
N SER A 68 39.29 -9.46 3.62
CA SER A 68 38.43 -9.40 2.42
C SER A 68 39.15 -8.92 1.15
N GLY A 69 40.43 -8.53 1.25
CA GLY A 69 41.23 -8.06 0.11
C GLY A 69 40.67 -6.79 -0.53
N GLY A 70 40.16 -5.86 0.30
CA GLY A 70 39.61 -4.58 -0.16
C GLY A 70 38.08 -4.50 -0.23
N LYS A 71 37.41 -5.65 -0.43
CA LYS A 71 35.99 -5.73 -0.84
C LYS A 71 34.99 -5.27 0.22
N LEU A 72 35.35 -5.33 1.51
CA LEU A 72 34.47 -4.87 2.58
C LEU A 72 34.24 -3.35 2.52
N MET A 73 35.27 -2.56 2.19
CA MET A 73 35.14 -1.11 1.97
C MET A 73 34.18 -0.80 0.82
N ASP A 74 34.30 -1.50 -0.32
CA ASP A 74 33.40 -1.29 -1.46
C ASP A 74 31.94 -1.60 -1.09
N PHE A 75 31.71 -2.70 -0.35
CA PHE A 75 30.39 -3.07 0.15
C PHE A 75 29.85 -2.07 1.19
N LEU A 76 30.66 -1.64 2.16
CA LEU A 76 30.24 -0.68 3.18
C LEU A 76 30.02 0.72 2.61
N ARG A 77 30.82 1.17 1.64
CA ARG A 77 30.50 2.34 0.81
C ARG A 77 29.14 2.17 0.15
N GLN A 78 28.93 1.06 -0.55
CA GLN A 78 27.69 0.82 -1.28
C GLN A 78 26.48 0.84 -0.34
N VAL A 79 26.54 0.18 0.82
CA VAL A 79 25.44 0.16 1.80
C VAL A 79 25.26 1.54 2.44
N PHE A 80 26.28 2.08 3.12
CA PHE A 80 26.13 3.31 3.91
C PHE A 80 25.84 4.55 3.05
N LEU A 81 26.37 4.61 1.84
CA LEU A 81 26.16 5.72 0.90
C LEU A 81 25.07 5.44 -0.14
N THR A 82 24.36 4.30 -0.07
CA THR A 82 23.12 4.10 -0.86
C THR A 82 22.15 5.23 -0.52
N PRO A 83 21.71 6.04 -1.51
CA PRO A 83 20.68 7.04 -1.29
C PRO A 83 19.40 6.35 -0.81
N LEU A 84 18.73 6.98 0.15
CA LEU A 84 17.35 6.61 0.47
C LEU A 84 16.50 6.81 -0.80
N PRO A 85 15.49 5.96 -1.09
CA PRO A 85 14.78 5.97 -2.36
C PRO A 85 14.30 7.38 -2.74
N LEU A 86 14.85 7.94 -3.84
CA LEU A 86 14.82 9.39 -4.15
C LEU A 86 13.44 10.00 -4.41
N GLU A 87 12.40 9.16 -4.44
CA GLU A 87 11.01 9.60 -4.36
C GLU A 87 10.67 10.21 -2.99
N THR A 88 11.56 10.15 -1.98
CA THR A 88 11.45 10.80 -0.66
C THR A 88 10.94 12.24 -0.65
N LYS A 89 11.05 13.03 -1.73
CA LYS A 89 10.39 14.36 -1.77
C LYS A 89 8.91 14.34 -2.09
N ALA A 90 8.45 13.50 -3.02
CA ALA A 90 7.02 13.30 -3.26
C ALA A 90 6.42 12.42 -2.15
N LEU A 91 7.13 11.34 -1.80
CA LEU A 91 6.80 10.43 -0.71
C LEU A 91 6.74 11.19 0.61
N LEU A 92 7.81 11.81 1.15
CA LEU A 92 7.70 12.45 2.47
C LEU A 92 6.77 13.70 2.47
N ALA A 93 6.56 14.39 1.35
CA ALA A 93 5.57 15.48 1.28
C ALA A 93 4.10 15.00 1.31
N GLY A 94 3.79 13.83 0.73
CA GLY A 94 2.44 13.23 0.75
C GLY A 94 2.24 12.05 1.72
N SER A 95 3.32 11.59 2.36
CA SER A 95 3.42 10.28 3.03
C SER A 95 4.19 10.30 4.35
N THR A 96 4.58 11.48 4.86
CA THR A 96 4.92 11.61 6.29
C THR A 96 3.71 11.19 7.12
N GLY A 97 3.81 10.06 7.83
CA GLY A 97 2.69 9.46 8.54
C GLY A 97 1.78 8.53 7.70
N GLN A 98 2.17 8.11 6.49
CA GLN A 98 1.44 7.05 5.77
C GLN A 98 1.75 5.66 6.37
N PRO A 99 0.75 4.88 6.76
CA PRO A 99 0.93 3.80 7.72
C PRO A 99 1.41 2.47 7.15
N LEU A 100 1.28 2.23 5.85
CA LEU A 100 1.91 1.04 5.24
C LEU A 100 3.44 1.23 5.17
N LEU A 101 3.92 2.47 5.07
CA LEU A 101 5.33 2.80 5.33
C LEU A 101 5.65 2.62 6.81
N GLU A 102 4.87 3.17 7.74
CA GLU A 102 5.11 2.98 9.19
C GLU A 102 5.08 1.49 9.62
N GLN A 103 4.22 0.65 9.04
CA GLN A 103 4.18 -0.80 9.27
C GLN A 103 5.40 -1.53 8.70
N ALA A 104 5.89 -1.12 7.52
CA ALA A 104 7.11 -1.66 6.94
C ALA A 104 8.33 -1.29 7.78
N LEU A 105 8.35 -0.06 8.29
CA LEU A 105 9.34 0.43 9.24
C LEU A 105 9.24 -0.33 10.58
N HIS A 106 8.04 -0.59 11.11
CA HIS A 106 7.86 -1.47 12.27
C HIS A 106 8.35 -2.91 11.99
N ALA A 107 8.12 -3.47 10.80
CA ALA A 107 8.69 -4.76 10.41
C ALA A 107 10.24 -4.71 10.35
N ALA A 108 10.83 -3.56 10.01
CA ALA A 108 12.28 -3.35 10.12
C ALA A 108 12.76 -3.29 11.59
N THR A 109 11.97 -2.78 12.55
CA THR A 109 12.31 -2.87 13.99
C THR A 109 12.32 -4.31 14.53
N GLN A 110 11.76 -5.28 13.80
CA GLN A 110 11.89 -6.71 14.13
C GLN A 110 13.21 -7.33 13.62
N LEU A 111 14.00 -6.57 12.86
CA LEU A 111 15.34 -6.94 12.37
C LEU A 111 16.47 -6.15 13.05
N VAL A 112 16.13 -5.15 13.87
CA VAL A 112 17.06 -4.24 14.55
C VAL A 112 16.70 -4.16 16.03
N GLU A 113 17.51 -4.77 16.89
CA GLU A 113 17.38 -4.63 18.34
C GLU A 113 18.08 -3.34 18.80
N LEU A 114 17.35 -2.42 19.43
CA LEU A 114 17.91 -1.21 20.06
C LEU A 114 18.19 -1.46 21.55
N GLU A 115 19.36 -1.04 22.03
CA GLU A 115 19.77 -1.11 23.44
C GLU A 115 19.23 0.10 24.22
N ASP A 116 18.70 -0.15 25.42
CA ASP A 116 18.08 0.82 26.33
C ASP A 116 17.00 1.74 25.73
N PHE A 117 16.39 1.33 24.61
CA PHE A 117 15.30 2.04 23.94
C PHE A 117 14.22 1.06 23.46
N GLU A 118 13.01 1.13 24.02
CA GLU A 118 11.85 0.41 23.47
C GLU A 118 11.43 1.09 22.14
N PRO A 119 11.49 0.40 20.99
CA PRO A 119 11.17 1.02 19.70
C PRO A 119 9.71 1.49 19.64
N ASP A 120 9.49 2.69 19.09
CA ASP A 120 8.14 3.17 18.85
C ASP A 120 7.41 2.24 17.85
N VAL A 121 6.47 1.45 18.38
CA VAL A 121 5.63 0.52 17.62
C VAL A 121 4.73 1.23 16.59
N SER A 122 4.59 2.56 16.67
CA SER A 122 3.89 3.39 15.69
C SER A 122 4.68 3.61 14.40
N GLY A 123 5.95 3.18 14.32
CA GLY A 123 6.84 3.32 13.17
C GLY A 123 7.43 4.72 13.00
N ARG A 124 6.75 5.75 13.50
CA ARG A 124 7.08 7.17 13.32
C ARG A 124 8.52 7.51 13.63
N MET A 125 9.12 6.92 14.68
CA MET A 125 10.55 7.05 15.01
C MET A 125 11.47 6.95 13.77
N LEU A 126 11.17 6.02 12.87
CA LEU A 126 11.95 5.75 11.66
C LEU A 126 11.61 6.76 10.56
N THR A 127 10.34 7.13 10.37
CA THR A 127 9.92 8.21 9.47
C THR A 127 10.55 9.55 9.86
N ASP A 128 10.61 9.85 11.16
CA ASP A 128 11.26 11.02 11.73
C ASP A 128 12.78 11.00 11.51
N ALA A 129 13.42 9.83 11.62
CA ALA A 129 14.83 9.67 11.32
C ALA A 129 15.15 9.89 9.83
N LEU A 130 14.32 9.37 8.92
CA LEU A 130 14.39 9.66 7.47
C LEU A 130 14.26 11.17 7.20
N LEU A 131 13.28 11.83 7.85
CA LEU A 131 13.06 13.27 7.74
C LEU A 131 14.21 14.11 8.32
N ARG A 132 14.86 13.68 9.41
CA ARG A 132 16.04 14.38 9.96
C ARG A 132 17.28 14.16 9.09
N SER A 133 17.46 12.96 8.54
CA SER A 133 18.53 12.58 7.61
C SER A 133 18.53 13.45 6.34
N GLU A 134 17.37 13.61 5.70
CA GLU A 134 17.16 14.55 4.57
C GLU A 134 17.46 16.00 5.01
N ARG A 135 16.94 16.44 6.16
CA ARG A 135 17.16 17.80 6.69
C ARG A 135 18.62 18.13 7.04
N ARG A 136 19.46 17.14 7.36
CA ARG A 136 20.91 17.30 7.53
C ARG A 136 21.71 17.18 6.22
N GLY A 137 21.07 16.89 5.09
CA GLY A 137 21.76 16.71 3.81
C GLY A 137 22.57 15.40 3.71
N GLN A 138 22.25 14.39 4.53
CA GLN A 138 22.81 13.03 4.42
C GLN A 138 21.73 11.98 4.09
N PRO A 139 20.91 12.13 3.02
CA PRO A 139 19.78 11.22 2.70
C PRO A 139 20.25 9.85 2.16
N ASN A 140 20.99 9.12 2.98
CA ASN A 140 21.52 7.79 2.75
C ASN A 140 21.37 6.94 4.02
N ILE A 141 21.72 5.66 3.93
CA ILE A 141 21.55 4.72 5.05
C ILE A 141 22.36 5.16 6.29
N LEU A 142 23.56 5.74 6.13
CA LEU A 142 24.36 6.23 7.25
C LEU A 142 23.73 7.44 7.96
N GLY A 143 23.23 8.43 7.22
CA GLY A 143 22.53 9.58 7.80
C GLY A 143 21.21 9.19 8.45
N PHE A 144 20.51 8.18 7.92
CA PHE A 144 19.33 7.59 8.57
C PHE A 144 19.68 6.89 9.89
N LEU A 145 20.70 6.02 9.90
CA LEU A 145 21.14 5.28 11.09
C LEU A 145 21.50 6.24 12.23
N ARG A 146 22.24 7.32 11.94
CA ARG A 146 22.59 8.38 12.90
C ARG A 146 21.41 9.10 13.52
N GLU A 147 20.26 9.11 12.83
CA GLU A 147 19.04 9.79 13.29
C GLU A 147 18.08 8.86 14.02
N LEU A 148 18.42 7.58 14.18
CA LEU A 148 17.75 6.67 15.10
C LEU A 148 18.08 7.04 16.56
N PRO A 149 17.14 6.85 17.50
CA PRO A 149 17.40 7.02 18.92
C PRO A 149 18.07 5.78 19.53
N GLY A 150 18.76 5.98 20.66
CA GLY A 150 19.39 4.92 21.46
C GLY A 150 20.92 4.96 21.37
N GLU A 151 21.63 4.23 22.24
CA GLU A 151 23.10 4.19 22.19
C GLU A 151 23.61 3.17 21.18
N GLN A 152 22.95 2.02 21.07
CA GLN A 152 23.39 0.90 20.23
C GLN A 152 22.22 0.25 19.51
N ALA A 153 22.41 -0.03 18.23
CA ALA A 153 21.56 -0.91 17.44
C ALA A 153 22.32 -2.20 17.15
N SER A 154 21.62 -3.32 17.05
CA SER A 154 22.23 -4.59 16.60
C SER A 154 21.36 -5.34 15.60
N ILE A 155 22.02 -5.93 14.61
CA ILE A 155 21.38 -6.56 13.45
C ILE A 155 21.89 -8.00 13.31
N ASP A 156 20.97 -8.95 13.26
CA ASP A 156 21.25 -10.34 12.89
C ASP A 156 21.33 -10.45 11.36
N LEU A 157 22.56 -10.48 10.84
CA LEU A 157 22.79 -10.54 9.39
C LEU A 157 22.25 -11.82 8.74
N SER A 158 22.05 -12.90 9.50
CA SER A 158 21.46 -14.14 8.95
C SER A 158 19.99 -13.94 8.59
N ARG A 159 19.22 -13.25 9.45
CA ARG A 159 17.81 -12.90 9.21
C ARG A 159 17.67 -11.89 8.08
N LEU A 160 18.56 -10.89 8.04
CA LEU A 160 18.57 -9.88 6.97
C LEU A 160 18.73 -10.53 5.59
N VAL A 161 19.66 -11.49 5.46
CA VAL A 161 19.89 -12.25 4.22
C VAL A 161 18.71 -13.16 3.86
N GLU A 162 18.04 -13.79 4.84
CA GLU A 162 16.81 -14.56 4.59
C GLU A 162 15.69 -13.67 4.01
N VAL A 163 15.43 -12.52 4.65
CA VAL A 163 14.39 -11.57 4.23
C VAL A 163 14.69 -10.96 2.86
N ALA A 164 15.95 -10.55 2.62
CA ALA A 164 16.35 -9.95 1.34
C ALA A 164 16.24 -10.93 0.17
N ASN A 165 16.69 -12.18 0.35
CA ASN A 165 16.53 -13.22 -0.68
C ASN A 165 15.06 -13.56 -0.90
N ARG A 166 14.25 -13.64 0.15
CA ARG A 166 12.80 -13.89 0.03
C ARG A 166 12.08 -12.77 -0.73
N LEU A 167 12.37 -11.51 -0.43
CA LEU A 167 11.83 -10.37 -1.18
C LEU A 167 12.27 -10.39 -2.65
N LYS A 168 13.55 -10.68 -2.92
CA LYS A 168 14.06 -10.84 -4.29
C LYS A 168 13.28 -11.91 -5.05
N THR A 169 13.10 -13.10 -4.50
CA THR A 169 12.37 -14.19 -5.18
C THR A 169 10.88 -13.91 -5.36
N ASN A 170 10.27 -13.16 -4.44
CA ASN A 170 8.89 -12.70 -4.59
C ASN A 170 8.71 -11.65 -5.72
N LEU A 171 9.79 -10.96 -6.13
CA LEU A 171 9.79 -9.94 -7.19
C LEU A 171 10.34 -10.43 -8.55
N GLU A 172 11.34 -11.32 -8.54
CA GLU A 172 12.17 -11.60 -9.73
C GLU A 172 11.37 -12.17 -10.91
N ASN A 173 10.34 -12.97 -10.64
CA ASN A 173 9.43 -13.50 -11.66
C ASN A 173 8.64 -12.37 -12.37
N GLY A 174 8.13 -11.39 -11.62
CA GLY A 174 7.41 -10.25 -12.20
C GLY A 174 8.30 -9.34 -13.03
N VAL A 175 9.54 -9.09 -12.57
CA VAL A 175 10.54 -8.34 -13.34
C VAL A 175 10.93 -9.08 -14.63
N ALA A 176 11.20 -10.38 -14.56
CA ALA A 176 11.58 -11.19 -15.73
C ALA A 176 10.45 -11.32 -16.76
N LEU A 177 9.21 -11.49 -16.29
CA LEU A 177 8.04 -11.60 -17.15
C LEU A 177 7.71 -10.28 -17.84
N ALA A 178 7.78 -9.15 -17.13
CA ALA A 178 7.58 -7.84 -17.73
C ALA A 178 8.70 -7.47 -18.73
N ASN A 179 9.97 -7.69 -18.37
CA ASN A 179 11.12 -7.43 -19.25
C ASN A 179 11.14 -8.30 -20.52
N SER A 180 10.32 -9.34 -20.59
CA SER A 180 10.22 -10.25 -21.75
C SER A 180 8.85 -10.21 -22.43
N THR A 181 8.06 -9.16 -22.22
CA THR A 181 6.72 -8.95 -22.79
C THR A 181 6.66 -7.57 -23.44
N GLU A 182 5.95 -7.45 -24.57
CA GLU A 182 5.84 -6.18 -25.29
C GLU A 182 4.91 -5.21 -24.56
N ALA A 183 5.30 -3.93 -24.51
CA ALA A 183 4.51 -2.87 -23.90
C ALA A 183 3.19 -2.65 -24.64
N ALA A 184 2.11 -2.41 -23.88
CA ALA A 184 0.80 -2.10 -24.45
C ALA A 184 0.85 -0.82 -25.29
N SER A 185 0.21 -0.84 -26.45
CA SER A 185 0.16 0.32 -27.35
C SER A 185 -0.57 1.51 -26.71
N VAL A 186 -0.18 2.74 -27.06
CA VAL A 186 -0.66 3.98 -26.40
C VAL A 186 -1.44 4.86 -27.39
N THR A 187 -2.73 5.07 -27.15
CA THR A 187 -3.56 6.00 -27.95
C THR A 187 -3.23 7.45 -27.60
N ALA A 188 -3.18 8.35 -28.59
CA ALA A 188 -2.85 9.77 -28.35
C ALA A 188 -3.78 10.47 -27.34
N GLY A 189 -5.05 10.07 -27.25
CA GLY A 189 -6.00 10.59 -26.25
C GLY A 189 -5.64 10.29 -24.79
N MET A 190 -4.83 9.26 -24.54
CA MET A 190 -4.37 8.89 -23.18
C MET A 190 -3.08 9.59 -22.75
N ARG A 191 -2.49 10.43 -23.63
CA ARG A 191 -1.21 11.12 -23.41
C ARG A 191 -1.37 12.58 -22.97
N VAL A 192 -2.59 13.09 -23.01
CA VAL A 192 -2.88 14.51 -22.75
C VAL A 192 -3.46 14.62 -21.33
N PRO A 193 -2.98 15.55 -20.48
CA PRO A 193 -3.63 15.84 -19.20
C PRO A 193 -5.13 16.11 -19.39
N LEU A 194 -5.95 15.51 -18.54
CA LEU A 194 -7.40 15.60 -18.64
C LEU A 194 -7.85 17.06 -18.53
N ARG A 195 -8.82 17.46 -19.35
CA ARG A 195 -9.50 18.76 -19.20
C ARG A 195 -10.71 18.55 -18.31
N SER A 196 -10.82 19.33 -17.23
CA SER A 196 -11.91 19.24 -16.25
C SER A 196 -13.30 19.35 -16.89
N SER A 197 -13.92 18.19 -17.07
CA SER A 197 -15.26 18.01 -17.66
C SER A 197 -16.18 17.19 -16.74
N TRP A 198 -15.97 17.33 -15.43
CA TRP A 198 -16.69 16.64 -14.37
C TRP A 198 -16.89 17.54 -13.15
N SER A 199 -17.88 17.24 -12.33
CA SER A 199 -18.05 17.80 -10.98
C SER A 199 -17.46 16.87 -9.92
N ARG A 200 -17.12 17.43 -8.76
CA ARG A 200 -16.75 16.70 -7.53
C ARG A 200 -17.72 17.07 -6.42
N GLU A 201 -18.26 16.07 -5.73
CA GLU A 201 -19.06 16.24 -4.51
C GLU A 201 -18.50 15.33 -3.40
N VAL A 202 -18.76 15.67 -2.13
CA VAL A 202 -18.54 14.76 -1.00
C VAL A 202 -19.82 14.73 -0.17
N VAL A 203 -20.42 13.55 -0.04
CA VAL A 203 -21.69 13.34 0.66
C VAL A 203 -21.51 12.42 1.87
N GLN A 204 -22.55 12.34 2.70
CA GLN A 204 -22.64 11.42 3.85
C GLN A 204 -23.82 10.47 3.65
N VAL A 205 -23.57 9.17 3.65
CA VAL A 205 -24.56 8.12 3.35
C VAL A 205 -24.73 7.22 4.58
N SER A 206 -25.96 7.13 5.09
CA SER A 206 -26.28 6.18 6.17
C SER A 206 -26.42 4.75 5.62
N VAL A 207 -25.74 3.79 6.26
CA VAL A 207 -25.75 2.37 5.90
C VAL A 207 -26.07 1.51 7.13
N PRO A 208 -26.76 0.36 6.99
CA PRO A 208 -27.32 -0.36 8.12
C PRO A 208 -26.28 -1.15 8.95
N HIS A 209 -25.06 -1.34 8.44
CA HIS A 209 -24.02 -2.19 9.02
C HIS A 209 -22.85 -1.43 9.65
N ARG A 210 -22.84 -0.10 9.62
CA ARG A 210 -21.88 0.74 10.37
C ARG A 210 -22.62 1.75 11.25
N PRO A 211 -22.08 2.12 12.44
CA PRO A 211 -22.70 3.12 13.32
C PRO A 211 -22.43 4.57 12.88
N GLN A 212 -21.41 4.81 12.04
CA GLN A 212 -21.15 6.09 11.38
C GLN A 212 -21.76 6.10 9.97
N THR A 213 -21.99 7.30 9.41
CA THR A 213 -22.26 7.45 7.98
C THR A 213 -20.99 7.19 7.17
N LEU A 214 -21.14 6.60 5.98
CA LEU A 214 -20.07 6.58 4.99
C LEU A 214 -19.90 7.98 4.40
N ARG A 215 -18.70 8.51 4.51
CA ARG A 215 -18.25 9.59 3.63
C ARG A 215 -18.09 9.01 2.23
N VAL A 216 -18.61 9.68 1.21
CA VAL A 216 -18.49 9.24 -0.20
C VAL A 216 -18.08 10.42 -1.05
N LEU A 217 -16.92 10.32 -1.70
CA LEU A 217 -16.49 11.23 -2.74
C LEU A 217 -17.12 10.78 -4.06
N ILE A 218 -17.73 11.72 -4.79
CA ILE A 218 -18.43 11.46 -6.05
C ILE A 218 -17.80 12.30 -7.15
N LEU A 219 -17.52 11.68 -8.29
CA LEU A 219 -17.21 12.38 -9.54
C LEU A 219 -18.32 12.10 -10.56
N GLN A 220 -18.85 13.15 -11.20
CA GLN A 220 -19.88 13.02 -12.23
C GLN A 220 -19.49 13.74 -13.52
N PRO A 221 -19.77 13.17 -14.70
CA PRO A 221 -19.48 13.82 -15.99
C PRO A 221 -20.36 15.06 -16.19
N ALA A 222 -19.76 16.20 -16.51
CA ALA A 222 -20.48 17.45 -16.80
C ALA A 222 -21.16 17.44 -18.18
N SER A 223 -20.72 16.54 -19.08
CA SER A 223 -21.30 16.30 -20.40
C SER A 223 -21.04 14.85 -20.82
N SER A 224 -21.78 14.33 -21.80
CA SER A 224 -21.54 13.00 -22.40
C SER A 224 -21.60 11.83 -21.40
N ALA A 225 -22.48 11.92 -20.39
CA ALA A 225 -22.70 10.85 -19.42
C ALA A 225 -23.15 9.53 -20.12
N ASN A 226 -22.40 8.45 -19.90
CA ASN A 226 -22.61 7.15 -20.55
C ASN A 226 -23.64 6.25 -19.82
N GLY A 227 -24.20 6.73 -18.70
CA GLY A 227 -25.19 6.01 -17.89
C GLY A 227 -24.62 4.84 -17.08
N ARG A 228 -23.29 4.66 -17.02
CA ARG A 228 -22.62 3.61 -16.24
C ARG A 228 -22.08 4.15 -14.91
N LEU A 229 -21.86 3.22 -13.99
CA LEU A 229 -21.43 3.46 -12.61
C LEU A 229 -20.18 2.63 -12.30
N VAL A 230 -19.18 3.29 -11.71
CA VAL A 230 -17.97 2.66 -11.16
C VAL A 230 -17.90 2.97 -9.66
N VAL A 231 -17.46 2.01 -8.86
CA VAL A 231 -17.06 2.24 -7.46
C VAL A 231 -15.55 2.02 -7.32
N ILE A 232 -14.83 2.93 -6.67
CA ILE A 232 -13.40 2.78 -6.37
C ILE A 232 -13.22 2.63 -4.85
N SER A 233 -12.74 1.47 -4.39
CA SER A 233 -12.39 1.22 -2.99
C SER A 233 -10.90 1.45 -2.76
N HIS A 234 -10.57 2.26 -1.77
CA HIS A 234 -9.19 2.63 -1.42
C HIS A 234 -8.39 1.47 -0.76
N GLY A 235 -7.12 1.69 -0.46
CA GLY A 235 -6.27 0.75 0.28
C GLY A 235 -6.59 0.65 1.78
N LEU A 236 -5.82 -0.16 2.50
CA LEU A 236 -5.79 -0.14 3.97
C LEU A 236 -5.27 1.22 4.44
N TRP A 237 -6.05 1.93 5.26
CA TRP A 237 -5.70 3.23 5.86
C TRP A 237 -5.38 4.35 4.85
N ASP A 238 -5.73 4.14 3.59
CA ASP A 238 -5.74 5.19 2.58
C ASP A 238 -7.11 5.89 2.58
N ASP A 239 -7.25 6.98 1.83
CA ASP A 239 -8.51 7.72 1.65
C ASP A 239 -8.98 7.68 0.18
N PRO A 240 -10.26 7.98 -0.13
CA PRO A 240 -10.75 8.18 -1.50
C PRO A 240 -9.88 9.12 -2.36
N GLU A 241 -9.40 10.22 -1.78
CA GLU A 241 -8.53 11.23 -2.40
C GLU A 241 -7.34 10.65 -3.19
N SER A 242 -6.71 9.57 -2.69
CA SER A 242 -5.50 8.97 -3.30
C SER A 242 -5.75 8.21 -4.61
N PHE A 243 -7.01 8.12 -5.03
CA PHE A 243 -7.44 7.45 -6.25
C PHE A 243 -8.25 8.37 -7.17
N GLU A 244 -8.33 9.67 -6.86
CA GLU A 244 -9.09 10.62 -7.67
C GLU A 244 -8.60 10.66 -9.12
N GLY A 245 -7.29 10.57 -9.39
CA GLY A 245 -6.77 10.55 -10.76
C GLY A 245 -7.29 9.37 -11.60
N TRP A 246 -7.62 8.23 -10.97
CA TRP A 246 -8.32 7.13 -11.65
C TRP A 246 -9.78 7.49 -11.94
N GLY A 247 -10.45 8.10 -10.97
CA GLY A 247 -11.84 8.55 -11.08
C GLY A 247 -12.03 9.69 -12.08
N GLU A 248 -11.05 10.59 -12.22
CA GLU A 248 -11.09 11.70 -13.17
C GLU A 248 -10.97 11.22 -14.62
N VAL A 249 -10.15 10.20 -14.91
CA VAL A 249 -10.14 9.53 -16.24
C VAL A 249 -11.51 8.92 -16.54
N LEU A 250 -12.10 8.20 -15.58
CA LEU A 250 -13.41 7.57 -15.76
C LEU A 250 -14.53 8.62 -15.96
N ALA A 251 -14.52 9.71 -15.18
CA ALA A 251 -15.50 10.79 -15.29
C ALA A 251 -15.33 11.60 -16.59
N ALA A 252 -14.11 11.83 -17.06
CA ALA A 252 -13.83 12.41 -18.39
C ALA A 252 -14.40 11.54 -19.52
N HIS A 253 -14.40 10.22 -19.34
CA HIS A 253 -14.99 9.24 -20.26
C HIS A 253 -16.47 8.89 -19.96
N GLY A 254 -17.16 9.75 -19.22
CA GLY A 254 -18.63 9.72 -19.10
C GLY A 254 -19.18 8.84 -17.97
N TYR A 255 -18.33 8.21 -17.14
CA TYR A 255 -18.78 7.39 -16.02
C TYR A 255 -19.14 8.23 -14.80
N THR A 256 -20.19 7.86 -14.08
CA THR A 256 -20.33 8.28 -12.67
C THR A 256 -19.43 7.41 -11.80
N VAL A 257 -18.65 8.04 -10.92
CA VAL A 257 -17.72 7.36 -10.00
C VAL A 257 -18.12 7.64 -8.56
N LEU A 258 -18.26 6.59 -7.76
CA LEU A 258 -18.40 6.65 -6.31
C LEU A 258 -17.13 6.15 -5.64
N MET A 259 -16.69 6.82 -4.59
CA MET A 259 -15.47 6.48 -3.88
C MET A 259 -15.78 6.49 -2.37
N PRO A 260 -16.28 5.36 -1.81
CA PRO A 260 -16.53 5.24 -0.39
C PRO A 260 -15.24 5.37 0.41
N ASP A 261 -15.32 6.20 1.43
CA ASP A 261 -14.49 6.09 2.64
C ASP A 261 -14.95 4.84 3.43
N HIS A 262 -14.05 4.16 4.14
CA HIS A 262 -14.33 2.89 4.84
C HIS A 262 -14.00 3.01 6.35
N PRO A 263 -14.89 3.61 7.17
CA PRO A 263 -14.61 3.96 8.57
C PRO A 263 -14.26 2.74 9.43
N GLY A 264 -13.03 2.70 9.95
CA GLY A 264 -12.48 1.55 10.67
C GLY A 264 -11.29 0.89 9.97
N SER A 265 -11.08 1.17 8.68
CA SER A 265 -9.85 0.86 7.94
C SER A 265 -9.47 1.99 6.96
N ASP A 266 -9.79 3.22 7.36
CA ASP A 266 -9.53 4.52 6.72
C ASP A 266 -8.37 5.27 7.39
N PHE A 267 -7.98 6.42 6.82
CA PHE A 267 -6.92 7.28 7.38
C PHE A 267 -7.27 7.81 8.80
N ASN A 268 -8.55 7.97 9.15
CA ASN A 268 -8.94 8.45 10.48
C ASN A 268 -8.83 7.37 11.56
N GLN A 269 -9.20 6.11 11.27
CA GLN A 269 -8.91 5.01 12.18
C GLN A 269 -7.39 4.85 12.38
N GLN A 270 -6.57 5.03 11.33
CA GLN A 270 -5.11 5.01 11.47
C GLN A 270 -4.60 6.13 12.40
N LYS A 271 -5.04 7.37 12.19
CA LYS A 271 -4.66 8.50 13.07
C LYS A 271 -5.04 8.23 14.53
N ALA A 272 -6.17 7.57 14.77
CA ALA A 272 -6.57 7.13 16.11
C ALA A 272 -5.67 6.00 16.65
N MET A 273 -5.30 5.02 15.82
CA MET A 273 -4.40 3.92 16.20
C MET A 273 -3.00 4.42 16.58
N LEU A 274 -2.38 5.28 15.74
CA LEU A 274 -1.08 5.89 16.05
C LEU A 274 -1.13 6.94 17.18
N ALA A 275 -2.31 7.23 17.73
CA ALA A 275 -2.52 8.03 18.94
C ALA A 275 -2.90 7.18 20.17
N GLY A 276 -2.91 5.84 20.05
CA GLY A 276 -3.36 4.93 21.11
C GLY A 276 -4.86 4.99 21.42
N ALA A 277 -5.65 5.70 20.60
CA ALA A 277 -7.08 5.92 20.79
C ALA A 277 -7.97 4.86 20.15
N ALA A 278 -7.41 3.96 19.33
CA ALA A 278 -8.08 2.82 18.73
C ALA A 278 -7.12 1.61 18.59
N PRO A 279 -7.63 0.37 18.61
CA PRO A 279 -6.86 -0.79 18.15
C PRO A 279 -6.66 -0.73 16.62
N PRO A 280 -5.76 -1.53 16.03
CA PRO A 280 -5.71 -1.76 14.58
C PRO A 280 -7.05 -2.29 14.01
N PRO A 281 -7.29 -2.19 12.69
CA PRO A 281 -8.52 -2.67 12.07
C PRO A 281 -8.78 -4.15 12.37
N GLY A 282 -10.00 -4.47 12.78
CA GLY A 282 -10.38 -5.84 13.12
C GLY A 282 -10.66 -6.72 11.91
N PRO A 283 -10.80 -8.04 12.12
CA PRO A 283 -11.06 -9.00 11.06
C PRO A 283 -12.37 -8.75 10.28
N GLU A 284 -13.32 -8.06 10.90
CA GLU A 284 -14.63 -7.71 10.33
C GLU A 284 -14.56 -6.78 9.12
N GLU A 285 -13.48 -6.01 8.93
CA GLU A 285 -13.35 -5.11 7.78
C GLU A 285 -13.31 -5.85 6.44
N LEU A 286 -12.88 -7.13 6.42
CA LEU A 286 -13.00 -7.97 5.22
C LEU A 286 -14.46 -8.16 4.79
N ARG A 287 -15.42 -8.12 5.75
CA ARG A 287 -16.86 -8.17 5.51
C ARG A 287 -17.47 -6.78 5.28
N LEU A 288 -17.07 -5.79 6.06
CA LEU A 288 -17.74 -4.48 6.08
C LEU A 288 -17.42 -3.65 4.82
N ARG A 289 -16.19 -3.69 4.30
CA ARG A 289 -15.81 -2.96 3.08
C ARG A 289 -16.63 -3.35 1.83
N PRO A 290 -16.90 -4.64 1.51
CA PRO A 290 -17.80 -4.98 0.41
C PRO A 290 -19.27 -4.64 0.70
N LEU A 291 -19.72 -4.70 1.96
CA LEU A 291 -21.07 -4.25 2.33
C LEU A 291 -21.26 -2.74 2.12
N ASP A 292 -20.22 -1.93 2.36
CA ASP A 292 -20.24 -0.49 2.08
C ASP A 292 -20.54 -0.24 0.60
N VAL A 293 -19.83 -0.94 -0.31
CA VAL A 293 -20.03 -0.82 -1.76
C VAL A 293 -21.45 -1.25 -2.16
N SER A 294 -21.92 -2.41 -1.72
CA SER A 294 -23.29 -2.86 -2.01
C SER A 294 -24.36 -1.89 -1.47
N ALA A 295 -24.16 -1.30 -0.29
CA ALA A 295 -25.09 -0.32 0.28
C ALA A 295 -25.12 1.01 -0.51
N LEU A 296 -24.01 1.42 -1.13
CA LEU A 296 -24.01 2.55 -2.08
C LEU A 296 -24.74 2.21 -3.39
N LEU A 297 -24.53 1.00 -3.93
CA LEU A 297 -25.25 0.52 -5.11
C LEU A 297 -26.76 0.42 -4.85
N ASP A 298 -27.17 -0.03 -3.66
CA ASP A 298 -28.56 0.02 -3.19
C ASP A 298 -29.06 1.47 -3.05
N GLY A 299 -28.21 2.38 -2.57
CA GLY A 299 -28.49 3.82 -2.47
C GLY A 299 -28.88 4.42 -3.83
N VAL A 300 -28.06 4.19 -4.85
CA VAL A 300 -28.33 4.65 -6.22
C VAL A 300 -29.54 3.93 -6.81
N SER A 301 -29.62 2.60 -6.67
CA SER A 301 -30.69 1.80 -7.26
C SER A 301 -32.07 2.04 -6.63
N THR A 302 -32.13 2.69 -5.46
CA THR A 302 -33.38 3.14 -4.80
C THR A 302 -33.58 4.65 -4.87
N GLY A 303 -32.71 5.39 -5.57
CA GLY A 303 -32.78 6.85 -5.71
C GLY A 303 -32.50 7.65 -4.42
N ARG A 304 -32.03 6.99 -3.35
CA ARG A 304 -31.60 7.64 -2.09
C ARG A 304 -30.25 8.34 -2.21
N LEU A 305 -29.44 7.92 -3.17
CA LEU A 305 -28.17 8.52 -3.57
C LEU A 305 -28.25 8.87 -5.06
N LEU A 306 -27.77 10.05 -5.46
CA LEU A 306 -27.84 10.56 -6.83
C LEU A 306 -29.27 10.54 -7.44
N ALA A 307 -30.24 11.07 -6.69
CA ALA A 307 -31.65 11.09 -7.08
C ALA A 307 -31.84 11.75 -8.46
N GLY A 308 -32.53 11.04 -9.37
CA GLY A 308 -32.76 11.50 -10.75
C GLY A 308 -31.65 11.16 -11.76
N ALA A 309 -30.49 10.67 -11.32
CA ALA A 309 -29.45 10.21 -12.23
C ALA A 309 -29.87 8.92 -12.96
N LYS A 310 -29.75 8.90 -14.29
CA LYS A 310 -30.10 7.74 -15.13
C LYS A 310 -28.92 6.76 -15.23
N LEU A 311 -28.71 5.99 -14.17
CA LEU A 311 -27.58 5.06 -14.05
C LEU A 311 -28.05 3.60 -14.14
N ASN A 312 -27.34 2.79 -14.91
CA ASN A 312 -27.56 1.34 -14.98
C ASN A 312 -26.88 0.66 -13.77
N THR A 313 -27.66 0.46 -12.70
CA THR A 313 -27.20 -0.25 -11.49
C THR A 313 -27.15 -1.77 -11.64
N ASN A 314 -27.57 -2.35 -12.77
CA ASN A 314 -27.55 -3.81 -12.99
C ASN A 314 -26.24 -4.33 -13.61
N ALA A 315 -25.42 -3.43 -14.15
CA ALA A 315 -24.11 -3.74 -14.73
C ALA A 315 -23.11 -2.64 -14.38
N VAL A 316 -22.42 -2.81 -13.25
CA VAL A 316 -21.47 -1.84 -12.68
C VAL A 316 -20.06 -2.42 -12.62
N ALA A 317 -19.07 -1.53 -12.50
CA ALA A 317 -17.68 -1.91 -12.26
C ALA A 317 -17.23 -1.59 -10.84
N VAL A 318 -16.31 -2.39 -10.29
CA VAL A 318 -15.62 -2.08 -9.04
C VAL A 318 -14.11 -2.14 -9.26
N VAL A 319 -13.45 -1.04 -8.95
CA VAL A 319 -11.99 -0.91 -8.92
C VAL A 319 -11.55 -0.89 -7.46
N GLY A 320 -10.38 -1.42 -7.15
CA GLY A 320 -9.78 -1.13 -5.85
C GLY A 320 -8.31 -1.46 -5.73
N HIS A 321 -7.66 -0.78 -4.79
CA HIS A 321 -6.25 -0.94 -4.46
C HIS A 321 -6.07 -1.73 -3.16
N SER A 322 -5.09 -2.61 -3.08
CA SER A 322 -4.74 -3.32 -1.84
C SER A 322 -5.97 -3.99 -1.19
N TRP A 323 -6.39 -3.59 0.02
CA TRP A 323 -7.63 -4.05 0.66
C TRP A 323 -8.91 -3.75 -0.14
N GLY A 324 -8.96 -2.63 -0.86
CA GLY A 324 -10.01 -2.35 -1.84
C GLY A 324 -9.95 -3.29 -3.05
N GLY A 325 -8.75 -3.73 -3.43
CA GLY A 325 -8.55 -4.80 -4.41
C GLY A 325 -9.16 -6.11 -3.93
N THR A 326 -8.81 -6.55 -2.70
CA THR A 326 -9.44 -7.70 -2.03
C THR A 326 -10.97 -7.55 -1.93
N THR A 327 -11.46 -6.33 -1.65
CA THR A 327 -12.89 -6.00 -1.59
C THR A 327 -13.57 -6.20 -2.94
N SER A 328 -12.97 -5.72 -4.03
CA SER A 328 -13.48 -5.91 -5.39
C SER A 328 -13.54 -7.38 -5.81
N LEU A 329 -12.55 -8.19 -5.42
CA LEU A 329 -12.51 -9.64 -5.69
C LEU A 329 -13.64 -10.40 -4.97
N GLN A 330 -14.01 -10.00 -3.76
CA GLN A 330 -15.17 -10.57 -3.06
C GLN A 330 -16.48 -10.21 -3.79
N LEU A 331 -16.64 -8.94 -4.16
CA LEU A 331 -17.82 -8.44 -4.87
C LEU A 331 -18.04 -9.16 -6.21
N ALA A 332 -16.97 -9.51 -6.93
CA ALA A 332 -17.02 -10.35 -8.13
C ALA A 332 -17.56 -11.77 -7.93
N GLY A 333 -17.68 -12.26 -6.68
CA GLY A 333 -18.05 -13.64 -6.35
C GLY A 333 -16.91 -14.48 -5.77
N GLY A 334 -15.72 -13.90 -5.53
CA GLY A 334 -14.62 -14.56 -4.84
C GLY A 334 -14.96 -14.86 -3.39
N VAL A 335 -14.73 -16.09 -2.94
CA VAL A 335 -15.00 -16.52 -1.56
C VAL A 335 -13.66 -16.68 -0.83
N PRO A 336 -13.36 -15.86 0.20
CA PRO A 336 -12.20 -16.07 1.06
C PRO A 336 -12.32 -17.38 1.85
N THR A 337 -11.21 -18.10 2.03
CA THR A 337 -11.16 -19.37 2.78
C THR A 337 -10.08 -19.35 3.84
N ASP A 338 -10.32 -19.97 5.01
CA ASP A 338 -9.31 -20.04 6.08
C ASP A 338 -8.20 -21.09 5.86
N SER A 339 -8.29 -21.87 4.77
CA SER A 339 -7.46 -23.04 4.48
C SER A 339 -5.95 -22.75 4.43
N ARG A 340 -5.56 -21.76 3.62
CA ARG A 340 -4.17 -21.30 3.49
C ARG A 340 -3.74 -20.43 4.67
N LEU A 341 -4.66 -19.66 5.27
CA LEU A 341 -4.36 -18.87 6.48
C LEU A 341 -3.94 -19.77 7.65
N LYS A 342 -4.78 -20.74 8.04
CA LYS A 342 -4.51 -21.67 9.16
C LYS A 342 -3.17 -22.41 9.02
N SER A 343 -2.81 -22.77 7.79
CA SER A 343 -1.61 -23.55 7.49
C SER A 343 -0.34 -22.70 7.31
N ARG A 344 -0.45 -21.45 6.84
CA ARG A 344 0.72 -20.62 6.45
C ARG A 344 0.97 -19.39 7.32
N CYS A 345 -0.01 -18.89 8.08
CA CYS A 345 0.19 -17.69 8.92
C CYS A 345 1.32 -17.85 9.93
N ASN A 346 1.43 -19.04 10.53
CA ASN A 346 2.47 -19.41 11.50
C ASN A 346 3.78 -19.89 10.86
N ASP A 347 3.80 -20.17 9.55
CA ASP A 347 5.04 -20.48 8.84
C ASP A 347 5.78 -19.18 8.51
N LEU A 348 6.69 -18.79 9.41
CA LEU A 348 7.52 -17.59 9.27
C LEU A 348 8.62 -17.75 8.21
N LYS A 349 8.93 -18.98 7.78
CA LYS A 349 10.03 -19.31 6.86
C LYS A 349 9.57 -19.63 5.43
N HIS A 350 8.26 -19.71 5.19
CA HIS A 350 7.69 -20.00 3.88
C HIS A 350 8.26 -19.08 2.78
N PRO A 351 8.68 -19.61 1.61
CA PRO A 351 9.35 -18.82 0.57
C PRO A 351 8.45 -17.73 -0.03
N GLU A 352 7.13 -17.95 -0.15
CA GLU A 352 6.19 -16.91 -0.61
C GLU A 352 5.91 -15.80 0.43
N ARG A 353 6.41 -15.89 1.67
CA ARG A 353 6.01 -14.99 2.77
C ARG A 353 6.46 -13.54 2.51
N ASN A 354 5.48 -12.64 2.48
CA ASN A 354 5.65 -11.21 2.21
C ASN A 354 4.81 -10.37 3.20
N ILE A 355 4.88 -9.03 3.14
CA ILE A 355 4.18 -8.16 4.10
C ILE A 355 2.66 -8.32 4.04
N SER A 356 2.09 -8.51 2.84
CA SER A 356 0.66 -8.75 2.67
C SER A 356 0.16 -10.01 3.40
N TRP A 357 1.02 -10.96 3.76
CA TRP A 357 0.62 -12.10 4.59
C TRP A 357 0.24 -11.68 6.00
N VAL A 358 0.87 -10.64 6.57
CA VAL A 358 0.45 -10.08 7.87
C VAL A 358 -0.99 -9.56 7.77
N LEU A 359 -1.27 -8.82 6.70
CA LEU A 359 -2.60 -8.26 6.40
C LEU A 359 -3.65 -9.35 6.13
N GLN A 360 -3.28 -10.41 5.40
CA GLN A 360 -4.16 -11.54 5.13
C GLN A 360 -4.45 -12.35 6.41
N CYS A 361 -3.45 -12.50 7.29
CA CYS A 361 -3.56 -13.23 8.55
C CYS A 361 -4.38 -12.49 9.62
N SER A 362 -4.44 -11.14 9.62
CA SER A 362 -5.32 -10.40 10.53
C SER A 362 -6.82 -10.70 10.32
N TRP A 363 -7.22 -11.21 9.14
CA TRP A 363 -8.61 -11.59 8.87
C TRP A 363 -8.99 -13.01 9.31
N LEU A 364 -8.04 -13.85 9.75
CA LEU A 364 -8.25 -15.27 10.05
C LEU A 364 -9.41 -15.56 11.04
N SER A 365 -9.67 -14.68 12.00
CA SER A 365 -10.74 -14.84 12.99
C SER A 365 -12.14 -14.47 12.48
N GLY A 366 -12.26 -13.66 11.41
CA GLY A 366 -13.55 -13.22 10.83
C GLY A 366 -13.87 -13.78 9.45
N ILE A 367 -12.88 -14.36 8.76
CA ILE A 367 -12.98 -14.80 7.35
C ILE A 367 -14.18 -15.71 7.05
N ASN A 368 -14.57 -16.60 7.97
CA ASN A 368 -15.71 -17.50 7.80
C ASN A 368 -17.08 -16.79 7.79
N GLN A 369 -17.13 -15.49 8.06
CA GLN A 369 -18.29 -14.62 7.89
C GLN A 369 -18.07 -13.54 6.82
N ALA A 370 -16.88 -13.47 6.20
CA ALA A 370 -16.48 -12.32 5.39
C ALA A 370 -17.09 -12.29 3.98
N ALA A 371 -17.37 -13.47 3.39
CA ALA A 371 -17.83 -13.58 2.01
C ALA A 371 -19.10 -12.74 1.74
N VAL A 372 -18.94 -11.74 0.86
CA VAL A 372 -19.98 -10.83 0.37
C VAL A 372 -19.75 -10.61 -1.12
N SER A 373 -20.72 -10.99 -1.95
CA SER A 373 -20.69 -10.80 -3.40
C SER A 373 -21.90 -10.00 -3.86
N ASP A 374 -21.77 -9.26 -4.97
CA ASP A 374 -22.84 -8.42 -5.50
C ASP A 374 -23.12 -8.75 -6.97
N PRO A 375 -24.29 -9.31 -7.32
CA PRO A 375 -24.57 -9.79 -8.68
C PRO A 375 -24.67 -8.66 -9.72
N ARG A 376 -24.69 -7.39 -9.31
CA ARG A 376 -24.65 -6.21 -10.21
C ARG A 376 -23.25 -5.94 -10.76
N VAL A 377 -22.22 -6.39 -10.08
CA VAL A 377 -20.83 -6.20 -10.48
C VAL A 377 -20.51 -7.15 -11.65
N LYS A 378 -20.05 -6.59 -12.77
CA LYS A 378 -19.71 -7.33 -14.00
C LYS A 378 -18.24 -7.18 -14.40
N ALA A 379 -17.63 -6.06 -14.02
CA ALA A 379 -16.22 -5.77 -14.26
C ALA A 379 -15.51 -5.51 -12.93
N VAL A 380 -14.37 -6.16 -12.70
CA VAL A 380 -13.50 -5.86 -11.56
C VAL A 380 -12.08 -5.57 -12.01
N VAL A 381 -11.47 -4.55 -11.40
CA VAL A 381 -10.03 -4.31 -11.46
C VAL A 381 -9.46 -4.28 -10.04
N ALA A 382 -8.57 -5.21 -9.73
CA ALA A 382 -7.90 -5.29 -8.44
C ALA A 382 -6.41 -4.96 -8.60
N VAL A 383 -6.00 -3.82 -8.03
CA VAL A 383 -4.64 -3.27 -8.12
C VAL A 383 -3.85 -3.65 -6.86
N SER A 384 -2.78 -4.44 -7.03
CA SER A 384 -1.97 -5.05 -5.97
C SER A 384 -2.79 -5.60 -4.78
N PRO A 385 -3.74 -6.53 -4.99
CA PRO A 385 -4.58 -7.09 -3.93
C PRO A 385 -3.85 -8.17 -3.10
N PRO A 386 -3.87 -8.10 -1.76
CA PRO A 386 -3.58 -9.27 -0.93
C PRO A 386 -4.59 -10.38 -1.22
N LEU A 387 -4.12 -11.55 -1.71
CA LEU A 387 -5.01 -12.58 -2.25
C LEU A 387 -4.51 -14.04 -2.08
N ARG A 388 -3.20 -14.31 -2.00
CA ARG A 388 -2.61 -15.66 -2.10
C ARG A 388 -3.12 -16.62 -1.03
N LEU A 389 -3.41 -16.12 0.16
CA LEU A 389 -3.92 -16.90 1.29
C LEU A 389 -5.44 -16.92 1.41
N LEU A 390 -6.15 -16.00 0.74
CA LEU A 390 -7.60 -15.89 0.83
C LEU A 390 -8.31 -16.75 -0.20
N PHE A 391 -8.00 -16.54 -1.48
CA PHE A 391 -8.75 -17.12 -2.59
C PHE A 391 -8.03 -18.36 -3.11
N ASP A 392 -8.69 -19.52 -3.01
CA ASP A 392 -8.12 -20.77 -3.47
C ASP A 392 -8.02 -20.83 -5.00
N GLY A 393 -9.04 -20.33 -5.70
CA GLY A 393 -9.23 -20.34 -7.15
C GLY A 393 -10.39 -21.23 -7.62
N SER A 394 -11.08 -21.91 -6.69
CA SER A 394 -12.09 -22.96 -6.93
C SER A 394 -13.31 -22.57 -7.76
N ARG A 395 -13.49 -21.28 -8.10
CA ARG A 395 -14.70 -20.76 -8.76
C ARG A 395 -14.45 -19.89 -9.99
N LEU A 396 -13.21 -19.68 -10.44
CA LEU A 396 -12.89 -18.72 -11.50
C LEU A 396 -13.73 -18.93 -12.78
N GLU A 397 -13.87 -20.18 -13.23
CA GLU A 397 -14.69 -20.55 -14.40
C GLU A 397 -16.17 -20.11 -14.29
N THR A 398 -16.68 -19.93 -13.07
CA THR A 398 -18.07 -19.53 -12.77
C THR A 398 -18.23 -18.09 -12.27
N LEU A 399 -17.16 -17.28 -12.23
CA LEU A 399 -17.26 -15.92 -11.70
C LEU A 399 -18.18 -15.05 -12.60
N PRO A 400 -19.23 -14.41 -12.03
CA PRO A 400 -20.17 -13.57 -12.78
C PRO A 400 -19.58 -12.23 -13.24
N ALA A 401 -18.38 -11.87 -12.76
CA ALA A 401 -17.61 -10.73 -13.21
C ALA A 401 -16.23 -11.17 -13.72
N LYS A 402 -15.74 -10.53 -14.78
CA LYS A 402 -14.33 -10.71 -15.20
C LYS A 402 -13.42 -9.82 -14.36
N VAL A 403 -12.22 -10.34 -14.10
CA VAL A 403 -11.22 -9.73 -13.21
C VAL A 403 -9.98 -9.39 -14.02
N LEU A 404 -9.59 -8.12 -13.98
CA LEU A 404 -8.24 -7.68 -14.30
C LEU A 404 -7.47 -7.52 -12.98
N LEU A 405 -6.34 -8.20 -12.86
CA LEU A 405 -5.34 -7.89 -11.86
C LEU A 405 -4.35 -6.88 -12.45
N ILE A 406 -3.90 -5.91 -11.65
CA ILE A 406 -2.78 -5.02 -11.99
C ILE A 406 -1.78 -5.11 -10.84
N SER A 407 -0.47 -5.25 -11.12
CA SER A 407 0.53 -5.34 -10.04
C SER A 407 1.90 -4.77 -10.45
N GLY A 408 2.56 -4.06 -9.52
CA GLY A 408 3.87 -3.47 -9.73
C GLY A 408 5.00 -4.51 -9.70
N THR A 409 5.95 -4.43 -10.63
CA THR A 409 7.10 -5.37 -10.64
C THR A 409 8.13 -5.10 -9.53
N ARG A 410 7.95 -4.03 -8.75
CA ARG A 410 8.72 -3.69 -7.55
C ARG A 410 7.84 -3.54 -6.31
N ASP A 411 6.59 -4.01 -6.36
CA ASP A 411 5.69 -3.99 -5.20
C ASP A 411 6.24 -4.91 -4.10
N TRP A 412 6.80 -4.29 -3.06
CA TRP A 412 7.42 -5.00 -1.94
C TRP A 412 6.44 -5.25 -0.78
N VAL A 413 5.23 -4.68 -0.83
CA VAL A 413 4.15 -4.88 0.15
C VAL A 413 3.31 -6.09 -0.25
N VAL A 414 2.88 -6.13 -1.52
CA VAL A 414 2.01 -7.14 -2.13
C VAL A 414 2.66 -7.66 -3.43
N PRO A 415 3.71 -8.51 -3.36
CA PRO A 415 4.55 -8.77 -4.52
C PRO A 415 3.88 -9.56 -5.63
N SER A 416 4.06 -9.10 -6.87
CA SER A 416 3.46 -9.66 -8.07
C SER A 416 3.70 -11.16 -8.25
N GLY A 417 4.83 -11.72 -7.81
CA GLY A 417 5.13 -13.15 -7.86
C GLY A 417 4.09 -14.01 -7.10
N PRO A 418 4.07 -13.98 -5.76
CA PRO A 418 3.15 -14.75 -4.94
C PRO A 418 1.70 -14.24 -4.96
N GLU A 419 1.45 -12.93 -5.08
CA GLU A 419 0.10 -12.36 -4.90
C GLU A 419 -0.66 -12.09 -6.22
N ALA A 420 -0.04 -12.30 -7.39
CA ALA A 420 -0.73 -12.19 -8.69
C ALA A 420 -0.37 -13.29 -9.70
N ILE A 421 0.92 -13.45 -10.02
CA ILE A 421 1.41 -14.32 -11.11
C ILE A 421 1.15 -15.80 -10.80
N ALA A 422 1.57 -16.28 -9.62
CA ALA A 422 1.28 -17.66 -9.20
C ALA A 422 -0.23 -17.92 -9.11
N PRO A 423 -1.06 -17.11 -8.41
CA PRO A 423 -2.52 -17.22 -8.43
C PRO A 423 -3.17 -17.31 -9.81
N MET A 424 -2.71 -16.52 -10.80
CA MET A 424 -3.23 -16.55 -12.17
C MET A 424 -2.83 -17.84 -12.91
N ARG A 425 -1.56 -18.23 -12.86
CA ARG A 425 -1.01 -19.46 -13.48
C ARG A 425 -1.58 -20.73 -12.85
N ASP A 426 -1.47 -20.83 -11.52
CA ASP A 426 -1.83 -22.04 -10.76
C ASP A 426 -3.31 -22.43 -10.97
N ASN A 427 -4.17 -21.43 -11.25
CA ASN A 427 -5.60 -21.60 -11.55
C ASN A 427 -5.98 -21.40 -13.03
N LYS A 428 -5.00 -21.23 -13.94
CA LYS A 428 -5.19 -20.99 -15.39
C LYS A 428 -6.17 -19.86 -15.72
N ALA A 429 -6.17 -18.80 -14.90
CA ALA A 429 -7.19 -17.76 -14.90
C ALA A 429 -7.39 -17.06 -16.27
N ALA A 430 -6.33 -16.96 -17.08
CA ALA A 430 -6.39 -16.42 -18.43
C ALA A 430 -7.35 -17.18 -19.37
N GLN A 431 -7.50 -18.49 -19.18
CA GLN A 431 -8.39 -19.36 -19.97
C GLN A 431 -9.88 -19.07 -19.70
N TRP A 432 -10.20 -18.52 -18.52
CA TRP A 432 -11.54 -18.12 -18.13
C TRP A 432 -11.84 -16.64 -18.42
N GLY A 433 -10.94 -15.94 -19.13
CA GLY A 433 -11.09 -14.53 -19.49
C GLY A 433 -10.77 -13.55 -18.36
N HIS A 434 -10.03 -13.96 -17.32
CA HIS A 434 -9.37 -13.02 -16.42
C HIS A 434 -8.05 -12.54 -17.04
N ARG A 435 -7.51 -11.41 -16.59
CA ARG A 435 -6.27 -10.82 -17.12
C ARG A 435 -5.34 -10.34 -16.00
N LEU A 436 -4.02 -10.30 -16.27
CA LEU A 436 -3.00 -9.71 -15.40
C LEU A 436 -2.12 -8.78 -16.22
N VAL A 437 -2.12 -7.50 -15.83
CA VAL A 437 -1.16 -6.51 -16.33
C VAL A 437 -0.10 -6.27 -15.27
N LEU A 438 1.17 -6.36 -15.65
CA LEU A 438 2.27 -5.89 -14.80
C LEU A 438 2.63 -4.45 -15.14
N VAL A 439 3.10 -3.73 -14.13
CA VAL A 439 3.52 -2.33 -14.24
C VAL A 439 5.01 -2.25 -13.94
N GLN A 440 5.83 -2.13 -15.00
CA GLN A 440 7.28 -2.22 -14.92
C GLN A 440 7.87 -1.11 -14.05
N GLY A 441 8.65 -1.50 -13.04
CA GLY A 441 9.32 -0.58 -12.14
C GLY A 441 8.44 0.01 -11.03
N ALA A 442 7.11 -0.09 -11.11
CA ALA A 442 6.21 0.42 -10.09
C ALA A 442 6.20 -0.46 -8.82
N ASP A 443 5.96 0.19 -7.69
CA ASP A 443 5.83 -0.40 -6.36
C ASP A 443 4.35 -0.44 -5.89
N HIS A 444 4.09 -0.54 -4.58
CA HIS A 444 2.72 -0.54 -4.05
C HIS A 444 2.00 0.81 -4.17
N PHE A 445 2.75 1.93 -4.10
CA PHE A 445 2.21 3.26 -3.86
C PHE A 445 2.19 4.13 -5.12
N SER A 446 3.15 3.92 -6.03
CA SER A 446 3.27 4.57 -7.34
C SER A 446 2.22 4.14 -8.37
N LEU A 447 1.29 3.25 -8.01
CA LEU A 447 0.11 2.89 -8.80
C LEU A 447 -1.10 3.80 -8.50
N ARG A 448 -1.09 4.48 -7.34
CA ARG A 448 -2.10 5.49 -6.97
C ARG A 448 -2.03 6.70 -7.89
N SER A 449 -3.05 7.55 -7.87
CA SER A 449 -2.98 8.85 -8.54
C SER A 449 -3.97 9.82 -7.92
N PHE A 450 -3.47 10.99 -7.59
CA PHE A 450 -4.19 12.05 -6.91
C PHE A 450 -4.85 13.00 -7.93
N ARG A 451 -5.80 13.78 -7.42
CA ARG A 451 -6.42 14.91 -8.11
C ARG A 451 -5.37 15.89 -8.65
N ASP A 452 -5.60 16.41 -9.85
CA ASP A 452 -4.82 17.50 -10.48
C ASP A 452 -3.30 17.23 -10.63
N GLU A 453 -2.88 15.95 -10.66
CA GLU A 453 -1.48 15.57 -10.92
C GLU A 453 -1.00 15.95 -12.33
N ALA A 454 0.24 16.45 -12.43
CA ALA A 454 0.83 16.88 -13.70
C ALA A 454 1.18 15.72 -14.66
N SER A 455 1.24 14.48 -14.15
CA SER A 455 1.42 13.26 -14.94
C SER A 455 0.09 12.49 -15.00
N PRO A 456 -0.34 11.99 -16.17
CA PRO A 456 -1.55 11.17 -16.26
C PRO A 456 -1.50 9.93 -15.36
N ALA A 457 -2.62 9.62 -14.72
CA ALA A 457 -2.78 8.48 -13.82
C ALA A 457 -2.40 7.14 -14.49
N ARG A 458 -1.20 6.62 -14.20
CA ARG A 458 -0.53 5.56 -15.00
C ARG A 458 -1.40 4.35 -15.33
N VAL A 459 -2.17 3.82 -14.38
CA VAL A 459 -3.00 2.62 -14.59
C VAL A 459 -4.45 2.93 -15.02
N ALA A 460 -4.85 4.19 -15.06
CA ALA A 460 -6.23 4.58 -15.37
C ALA A 460 -6.66 4.29 -16.82
N PRO A 461 -5.81 4.43 -17.87
CA PRO A 461 -6.16 4.02 -19.23
C PRO A 461 -6.49 2.53 -19.37
N VAL A 462 -5.80 1.64 -18.64
CA VAL A 462 -6.07 0.20 -18.67
C VAL A 462 -7.28 -0.18 -17.81
N ILE A 463 -7.50 0.50 -16.67
CA ILE A 463 -8.75 0.43 -15.90
C ILE A 463 -9.95 0.79 -16.81
N LEU A 464 -9.87 1.90 -17.54
CA LEU A 464 -10.90 2.35 -18.47
C LEU A 464 -11.11 1.36 -19.62
N GLY A 465 -10.03 0.90 -20.28
CA GLY A 465 -10.12 -0.07 -21.38
C GLY A 465 -10.78 -1.38 -20.95
N TRP A 466 -10.53 -1.85 -19.72
CA TRP A 466 -11.19 -3.02 -19.16
C TRP A 466 -12.68 -2.77 -18.86
N ILE A 467 -13.00 -1.67 -18.20
CA ILE A 467 -14.38 -1.34 -17.80
C ILE A 467 -15.27 -1.06 -19.02
N ASN A 468 -14.74 -0.42 -20.07
CA ASN A 468 -15.44 -0.23 -21.34
C ASN A 468 -15.80 -1.57 -21.99
N GLU A 469 -14.88 -2.54 -21.96
CA GLU A 469 -15.07 -3.86 -22.55
C GLU A 469 -16.09 -4.69 -21.77
N GLN A 470 -15.87 -4.85 -20.47
CA GLN A 470 -16.66 -5.72 -19.60
C GLN A 470 -18.04 -5.14 -19.22
N LEU A 471 -18.31 -3.88 -19.56
CA LEU A 471 -19.64 -3.26 -19.49
C LEU A 471 -20.29 -3.04 -20.86
N GLU A 472 -19.68 -3.46 -21.97
CA GLU A 472 -20.21 -3.29 -23.33
C GLU A 472 -20.50 -1.81 -23.66
N VAL A 473 -19.44 -1.00 -23.74
CA VAL A 473 -19.50 0.40 -24.17
C VAL A 473 -18.98 0.53 -25.61
N ASP A 474 -19.85 1.02 -26.50
CA ASP A 474 -19.56 1.15 -27.93
C ASP A 474 -18.60 2.29 -28.28
N GLY A 475 -17.87 2.13 -29.39
CA GLY A 475 -17.08 3.20 -30.02
C GLY A 475 -15.83 3.68 -29.26
N VAL A 476 -15.57 3.15 -28.06
CA VAL A 476 -14.46 3.52 -27.19
C VAL A 476 -13.31 2.51 -27.21
N ILE A 477 -12.21 2.86 -26.52
CA ILE A 477 -11.09 1.98 -26.22
C ILE A 477 -11.55 0.74 -25.44
N THR A 478 -11.07 -0.45 -25.79
CA THR A 478 -11.33 -1.69 -25.05
C THR A 478 -10.02 -2.45 -24.83
N PHE A 479 -9.94 -3.25 -23.76
CA PHE A 479 -8.71 -3.96 -23.37
C PHE A 479 -8.14 -4.81 -24.54
N SER A 480 -8.97 -5.61 -25.19
CA SER A 480 -8.63 -6.45 -26.34
C SER A 480 -8.16 -5.70 -27.60
N LYS A 481 -8.45 -4.40 -27.72
CA LYS A 481 -8.03 -3.55 -28.86
C LYS A 481 -6.72 -2.82 -28.59
N GLY A 482 -6.15 -2.94 -27.39
CA GLY A 482 -4.96 -2.19 -26.98
C GLY A 482 -5.22 -0.69 -26.86
N GLY A 483 -4.17 0.12 -27.05
CA GLY A 483 -4.26 1.58 -26.98
C GLY A 483 -4.25 2.17 -25.56
N TRP A 484 -4.13 1.32 -24.53
CA TRP A 484 -4.24 1.65 -23.10
C TRP A 484 -2.90 1.67 -22.33
N GLY A 485 -1.76 1.55 -23.01
CA GLY A 485 -0.45 1.67 -22.37
C GLY A 485 -0.15 3.10 -21.86
N ASP A 486 0.96 3.26 -21.15
CA ASP A 486 1.50 4.53 -20.69
C ASP A 486 2.68 5.02 -21.55
N GLU A 487 3.00 6.32 -21.52
CA GLU A 487 4.08 6.88 -22.36
C GLU A 487 5.48 6.33 -22.04
N GLN A 488 5.67 5.74 -20.86
CA GLN A 488 6.93 5.09 -20.49
C GLN A 488 7.01 3.63 -20.95
N GLY A 489 5.95 3.06 -21.52
CA GLY A 489 5.91 1.66 -21.96
C GLY A 489 6.04 0.65 -20.82
N SER A 490 5.58 1.00 -19.62
CA SER A 490 5.68 0.16 -18.42
C SER A 490 4.53 -0.84 -18.26
N LEU A 491 3.38 -0.58 -18.88
CA LEU A 491 2.22 -1.46 -18.86
C LEU A 491 2.36 -2.62 -19.85
N VAL A 492 2.29 -3.86 -19.36
CA VAL A 492 2.41 -5.10 -20.15
C VAL A 492 1.31 -6.10 -19.78
N ASP A 493 0.54 -6.61 -20.75
CA ASP A 493 -0.36 -7.76 -20.52
C ASP A 493 0.46 -9.05 -20.58
N VAL A 494 0.51 -9.76 -19.44
CA VAL A 494 1.27 -11.01 -19.32
C VAL A 494 0.38 -12.24 -19.33
N SER A 495 -0.94 -12.08 -19.55
CA SER A 495 -1.94 -13.14 -19.33
C SER A 495 -1.73 -14.38 -20.18
N ASP A 496 -1.34 -14.23 -21.44
CA ASP A 496 -1.12 -15.35 -22.38
C ASP A 496 0.25 -16.03 -22.19
N ARG A 497 0.95 -15.71 -21.08
CA ARG A 497 2.26 -16.28 -20.68
C ARG A 497 2.16 -17.12 -19.39
N LEU A 498 0.95 -17.38 -18.89
CA LEU A 498 0.64 -17.97 -17.57
C LEU A 498 -0.15 -19.29 -17.66
#